data_AF-A0AB38EH84-F1
#
_entry.id   AF-A0AB38EH84-F1
#
_cell.length_a   1.000
_cell.length_b   1.000
_cell.length_c   1.000
_cell.angle_alpha   90.00
_cell.angle_beta   90.00
_cell.angle_gamma   90.00
#
_symmetry.space_group_name_H-M   'P 1'
#
loop_
_entity.id
_entity.type
_entity.pdbx_description
1 polymer ?
#
loop_
_entity_poly.entity_id
_entity_poly.type
_entity_poly.pdbx_seq_one_letter_code
_entity_poly.pdbx_strand_id
1 'polypeptide(L)'
;MADELLHRRSSNFQDEYVDKFTPVAMSWNGSERMHVTFGRDSLEVLKEQIVPDPEDNRRAILANPHVAGYRNDVVALMMPLDVAEKLGHELLRMVGQAKKRAESGGAQ
;
A
#
# COMPACT_ATOMS: atom_id res chain seq x y z
N MET A 1 -12.76 -16.58 27.58
CA MET A 1 -11.73 -15.56 27.81
C MET A 1 -11.46 -14.93 26.45
N ALA A 2 -11.87 -13.67 26.26
CA ALA A 2 -11.62 -12.97 25.02
C ALA A 2 -10.20 -12.42 25.07
N ASP A 3 -9.36 -12.76 24.10
CA ASP A 3 -8.09 -12.07 23.90
C ASP A 3 -8.40 -10.61 23.57
N GLU A 4 -8.26 -9.75 24.57
CA GLU A 4 -8.20 -8.30 24.35
C GLU A 4 -6.93 -8.02 23.55
N LEU A 5 -7.10 -7.79 22.25
CA LEU A 5 -6.03 -7.24 21.43
C LEU A 5 -5.60 -5.90 22.03
N LEU A 6 -4.45 -5.90 22.71
CA LEU A 6 -3.76 -4.73 23.28
C LEU A 6 -3.18 -3.84 22.16
N HIS A 7 -4.03 -3.40 21.23
CA HIS A 7 -3.65 -2.40 20.24
C HIS A 7 -3.62 -1.03 20.91
N ARG A 8 -2.43 -0.61 21.34
CA ARG A 8 -2.19 0.76 21.80
C ARG A 8 -2.31 1.70 20.61
N ARG A 9 -3.16 2.72 20.69
CA ARG A 9 -3.18 3.81 19.70
C ARG A 9 -1.83 4.52 19.72
N SER A 10 -1.08 4.43 18.63
CA SER A 10 0.10 5.25 18.42
C SER A 10 -0.36 6.68 18.07
N SER A 11 0.16 7.67 18.77
CA SER A 11 -0.02 9.10 18.47
C SER A 11 1.08 9.64 17.55
N ASN A 12 1.98 8.78 17.06
CA ASN A 12 3.01 9.18 16.13
C ASN A 12 2.42 9.18 14.72
N PHE A 13 2.19 10.39 14.19
CA PHE A 13 1.83 10.59 12.80
C PHE A 13 3.10 10.55 11.97
N GLN A 14 3.13 9.69 10.94
CA GLN A 14 4.15 9.75 9.88
C GLN A 14 3.60 10.61 8.75
N ASP A 15 4.07 11.86 8.68
CA ASP A 15 3.77 12.76 7.57
C ASP A 15 4.71 12.44 6.39
N GLU A 16 4.43 11.31 5.75
CA GLU A 16 5.17 10.86 4.58
C GLU A 16 4.42 11.29 3.32
N TYR A 17 5.11 11.93 2.37
CA TYR A 17 4.56 12.19 1.05
C TYR A 17 4.24 10.86 0.35
N VAL A 18 2.98 10.68 -0.08
CA VAL A 18 2.51 9.52 -0.82
C VAL A 18 1.90 9.97 -2.14
N ASP A 19 2.35 9.37 -3.23
CA ASP A 19 1.87 9.64 -4.59
C ASP A 19 1.17 8.43 -5.23
N LYS A 20 1.33 7.21 -4.67
CA LYS A 20 0.70 5.98 -5.17
C LYS A 20 -0.05 5.23 -4.07
N PHE A 21 -1.15 4.59 -4.45
CA PHE A 21 -1.91 3.72 -3.56
C PHE A 21 -2.54 2.56 -4.33
N THR A 22 -2.82 1.46 -3.63
CA THR A 22 -3.52 0.29 -4.16
C THR A 22 -4.67 -0.09 -3.25
N PRO A 23 -5.93 0.07 -3.68
CA PRO A 23 -7.10 -0.38 -2.93
C PRO A 23 -7.50 -1.80 -3.33
N VAL A 24 -7.91 -2.60 -2.34
CA VAL A 24 -8.44 -3.97 -2.51
C VAL A 24 -9.66 -4.13 -1.60
N ALA A 25 -10.76 -4.67 -2.13
CA ALA A 25 -11.88 -5.14 -1.32
C ALA A 25 -11.64 -6.60 -0.95
N MET A 26 -11.81 -6.95 0.32
CA MET A 26 -11.61 -8.30 0.81
C MET A 26 -12.62 -8.68 1.89
N SER A 27 -13.01 -9.95 1.87
CA SER A 27 -13.77 -10.54 2.96
C SER A 27 -12.82 -10.97 4.08
N TRP A 28 -13.03 -10.44 5.28
CA TRP A 28 -12.22 -10.75 6.46
C TRP A 28 -13.10 -10.97 7.68
N ASN A 29 -12.96 -12.15 8.32
CA ASN A 29 -13.77 -12.56 9.48
C ASN A 29 -15.29 -12.41 9.26
N GLY A 30 -15.77 -12.77 8.06
CA GLY A 30 -17.19 -12.73 7.71
C GLY A 30 -17.75 -11.33 7.45
N SER A 31 -16.89 -10.32 7.28
CA SER A 31 -17.30 -8.95 6.93
C SER A 31 -16.45 -8.41 5.78
N GLU A 32 -17.09 -7.66 4.88
CA GLU A 32 -16.40 -6.97 3.80
C GLU A 32 -15.61 -5.77 4.34
N ARG A 33 -14.35 -5.68 3.91
CA ARG A 33 -13.42 -4.63 4.30
C ARG A 33 -12.70 -4.09 3.08
N MET A 34 -12.31 -2.83 3.16
CA MET A 34 -11.38 -2.23 2.22
C MET A 34 -9.99 -2.22 2.84
N HIS A 35 -9.02 -2.75 2.11
CA HIS A 35 -7.61 -2.66 2.43
C HIS A 35 -6.94 -1.74 1.41
N VAL A 36 -6.38 -0.63 1.89
CA VAL A 36 -5.68 0.34 1.06
C VAL A 36 -4.23 0.36 1.48
N THR A 37 -3.33 0.07 0.55
CA THR A 37 -1.90 0.25 0.78
C THR A 37 -1.39 1.51 0.11
N PHE A 38 -0.59 2.29 0.83
CA PHE A 38 0.04 3.52 0.37
C PHE A 38 1.54 3.26 0.16
N GLY A 39 2.07 3.68 -0.98
CA GLY A 39 3.46 3.44 -1.35
C GLY A 39 4.02 4.56 -2.22
N ARG A 40 5.35 4.55 -2.39
CA ARG A 40 6.06 5.54 -3.23
C ARG A 40 6.47 4.94 -4.55
N ASP A 41 7.18 3.81 -4.49
CA ASP A 41 7.73 3.13 -5.66
C ASP A 41 7.76 1.62 -5.46
N SER A 42 7.69 0.91 -6.58
CA SER A 42 8.05 -0.50 -6.68
C SER A 42 9.51 -0.57 -7.13
N LEU A 43 10.35 -1.25 -6.34
CA LEU A 43 11.71 -1.58 -6.72
C LEU A 43 11.68 -2.88 -7.52
N GLU A 44 12.22 -2.89 -8.73
CA GLU A 44 12.48 -4.14 -9.44
C GLU A 44 13.72 -4.81 -8.85
N VAL A 45 13.52 -5.91 -8.11
CA VAL A 45 14.63 -6.71 -7.61
C VAL A 45 14.89 -7.82 -8.62
N LEU A 46 16.09 -7.79 -9.21
CA LEU A 46 16.61 -8.93 -9.95
C LEU A 46 16.86 -10.06 -8.96
N LYS A 47 15.99 -11.07 -8.97
CA LYS A 47 16.24 -12.30 -8.23
C LYS A 47 17.07 -13.22 -9.13
N GLU A 48 18.38 -13.18 -8.91
CA GLU A 48 19.30 -14.16 -9.46
C GLU A 48 19.29 -15.37 -8.54
N GLN A 49 18.68 -16.47 -8.99
CA GLN A 49 18.72 -17.73 -8.25
C GLN A 49 19.91 -18.55 -8.76
N ILE A 50 20.82 -18.94 -7.86
CA ILE A 50 21.88 -19.89 -8.19
C ILE A 50 21.26 -21.29 -8.24
N VAL A 51 21.30 -21.94 -9.41
CA VAL A 51 20.79 -23.30 -9.63
C VAL A 51 21.90 -24.21 -10.17
N PRO A 52 21.84 -25.54 -9.96
CA PRO A 52 22.78 -26.47 -10.59
C PRO A 52 22.72 -26.37 -12.12
N ASP A 53 23.87 -26.46 -12.78
CA ASP A 53 23.96 -26.52 -14.24
C ASP A 53 23.35 -27.86 -14.73
N PRO A 54 22.34 -27.85 -15.62
CA PRO A 54 21.74 -29.08 -16.12
C PRO A 54 22.71 -29.96 -16.94
N GLU A 55 23.80 -29.37 -17.46
CA GLU A 55 24.81 -30.07 -18.23
C GLU A 55 26.04 -30.48 -17.38
N ASP A 56 26.23 -29.89 -16.19
CA ASP A 56 27.34 -30.20 -15.29
C ASP A 56 26.97 -30.05 -13.79
N ASN A 57 26.71 -31.18 -13.13
CA ASN A 57 26.36 -31.23 -11.71
C ASN A 57 27.45 -30.71 -10.74
N ARG A 58 28.66 -30.40 -11.20
CA ARG A 58 29.74 -29.79 -10.39
C ARG A 58 29.74 -28.26 -10.47
N ARG A 59 28.91 -27.69 -11.32
CA ARG A 59 28.81 -26.25 -11.57
C ARG A 59 27.43 -25.75 -11.19
N ALA A 60 27.37 -24.50 -10.74
CA ALA A 60 26.12 -23.76 -10.60
C ALA A 60 26.08 -22.61 -11.62
N ILE A 61 24.89 -22.34 -12.14
CA ILE A 61 24.58 -21.24 -13.05
C ILE A 61 23.54 -20.31 -12.42
N LEU A 62 23.45 -19.08 -12.94
CA LEU A 62 22.34 -18.20 -12.60
C LEU A 62 21.12 -18.62 -13.42
N ALA A 63 20.02 -18.97 -12.74
CA ALA A 63 18.72 -19.13 -13.39
C ALA A 63 18.26 -17.80 -13.97
N ASN A 64 17.47 -17.86 -15.05
CA ASN A 64 16.92 -16.68 -15.73
C ASN A 64 16.47 -15.61 -14.72
N PRO A 65 16.98 -14.37 -14.82
CA PRO A 65 16.63 -13.33 -13.87
C PRO A 65 15.13 -13.04 -14.00
N HIS A 66 14.36 -13.45 -13.00
CA HIS A 66 12.98 -13.03 -12.88
C HIS A 66 12.98 -11.75 -12.06
N VAL A 67 12.47 -10.68 -12.67
CA VAL A 67 12.27 -9.41 -11.96
C VAL A 67 11.12 -9.62 -10.98
N ALA A 68 11.43 -9.61 -9.69
CA ALA A 68 10.43 -9.60 -8.65
C ALA A 68 10.22 -8.14 -8.20
N GLY A 69 9.02 -7.60 -8.42
CA GLY A 69 8.65 -6.29 -7.90
C GLY A 69 8.57 -6.32 -6.37
N TYR A 70 9.37 -5.49 -5.72
CA TYR A 70 9.32 -5.25 -4.28
C TYR A 70 8.62 -3.91 -4.03
N ARG A 71 7.51 -3.93 -3.29
CA ARG A 71 6.70 -2.73 -3.03
C ARG A 71 7.21 -2.05 -1.75
N ASN A 72 7.64 -0.80 -1.84
CA ASN A 72 7.98 0.00 -0.67
C ASN A 72 6.71 0.66 -0.11
N ASP A 73 6.00 -0.12 0.70
CA ASP A 73 4.81 0.35 1.40
C ASP A 73 5.19 1.30 2.53
N VAL A 74 4.60 2.48 2.52
CA VAL A 74 4.75 3.48 3.58
C VAL A 74 3.81 3.13 4.73
N VAL A 75 2.56 2.80 4.42
CA VAL A 75 1.53 2.45 5.40
C VAL A 75 0.39 1.68 4.73
N ALA A 76 -0.31 0.85 5.50
CA ALA A 76 -1.54 0.21 5.06
C ALA A 76 -2.69 0.51 6.02
N LEU A 77 -3.88 0.72 5.46
CA LEU A 77 -5.11 1.00 6.18
C LEU A 77 -6.13 -0.09 5.86
N MET A 78 -6.62 -0.77 6.89
CA MET A 78 -7.76 -1.67 6.77
C MET A 78 -8.96 -1.03 7.45
N MET A 79 -10.08 -0.93 6.74
CA MET A 79 -11.28 -0.31 7.27
C MET A 79 -12.55 -1.06 6.83
N PRO A 80 -13.61 -1.05 7.65
CA PRO A 80 -14.95 -1.48 7.24
C PRO A 80 -15.44 -0.70 6.01
N LEU A 81 -16.31 -1.32 5.21
CA LEU A 81 -16.78 -0.73 3.95
C LEU A 81 -17.57 0.58 4.17
N ASP A 82 -18.37 0.69 5.24
CA ASP A 82 -19.12 1.89 5.57
C ASP A 82 -18.22 3.07 5.97
N VAL A 83 -17.07 2.78 6.61
CA VAL A 83 -16.05 3.78 6.93
C VAL A 83 -15.33 4.24 5.66
N ALA A 84 -15.05 3.31 4.73
CA ALA A 84 -14.43 3.63 3.45
C ALA A 84 -15.31 4.56 2.59
N GLU A 85 -16.63 4.34 2.58
CA GLU A 85 -17.58 5.20 1.87
C GLU A 85 -17.58 6.63 2.43
N LYS A 86 -17.67 6.76 3.77
CA LYS A 86 -17.60 8.07 4.45
C LYS A 86 -16.29 8.79 4.15
N LEU A 87 -15.17 8.07 4.18
CA LEU A 87 -13.86 8.62 3.84
C LEU A 87 -13.84 9.13 2.39
N GLY A 88 -14.39 8.37 1.45
CA GLY A 88 -14.49 8.79 0.04
C GLY A 88 -15.26 10.10 -0.13
N HIS A 89 -16.41 10.25 0.54
CA HIS A 89 -17.19 11.49 0.50
C HIS A 89 -16.43 12.70 1.07
N GLU A 90 -15.74 12.53 2.20
CA GLU A 90 -14.96 13.60 2.80
C GLU A 90 -13.76 14.01 1.93
N LEU A 91 -13.05 13.04 1.34
CA LEU A 91 -11.94 13.31 0.43
C LEU A 91 -12.41 14.11 -0.80
N LEU A 92 -13.53 13.72 -1.41
CA LEU A 92 -14.12 14.47 -2.53
C LEU A 92 -14.48 15.91 -2.14
N ARG A 93 -15.05 16.10 -0.95
CA ARG A 93 -15.37 17.43 -0.41
C ARG A 93 -14.12 18.29 -0.25
N MET A 94 -13.05 17.73 0.32
CA MET A 94 -11.77 18.42 0.50
C MET A 94 -11.12 18.79 -0.83
N VAL A 95 -11.11 17.88 -1.81
CA VAL A 95 -10.61 18.16 -3.16
C VAL A 95 -11.40 19.28 -3.81
N GLY A 96 -12.74 19.26 -3.68
CA GLY A 96 -13.60 20.33 -4.19
C GLY A 96 -13.28 21.69 -3.56
N GLN A 97 -13.04 21.74 -2.25
CA GLN A 97 -12.61 22.97 -1.58
C GLN A 97 -11.24 23.46 -2.07
N ALA A 98 -10.28 22.55 -2.27
CA ALA A 98 -8.95 22.89 -2.77
C ALA A 98 -9.00 23.47 -4.19
N LYS A 99 -9.79 22.86 -5.08
CA LYS A 99 -9.98 23.36 -6.45
C LYS A 99 -10.63 24.75 -6.48
N LYS A 100 -11.68 24.96 -5.68
CA LYS A 100 -12.32 26.28 -5.55
C LYS A 100 -11.34 27.37 -5.10
N ARG A 101 -10.44 27.06 -4.16
CA ARG A 101 -9.39 28.00 -3.72
C ARG A 101 -8.41 28.35 -4.84
N ALA A 102 -8.08 27.39 -5.70
CA ALA A 102 -7.20 27.63 -6.84
C ALA A 102 -7.88 28.51 -7.91
N GLU A 103 -9.17 28.25 -8.18
CA GLU A 103 -9.99 29.02 -9.14
C GLU A 103 -10.29 30.44 -8.65
N SER A 104 -10.48 30.63 -7.35
CA SER A 104 -10.77 31.95 -6.77
C SER A 104 -9.57 32.88 -6.73
N GLY A 105 -8.40 32.47 -7.27
CA GLY A 105 -7.16 33.25 -7.26
C GLY A 105 -6.72 33.52 -5.84
N GLY A 106 -5.93 32.60 -5.26
CA GLY A 106 -5.47 32.67 -3.88
C GLY A 106 -5.18 34.10 -3.43
N ALA A 107 -6.04 34.63 -2.56
CA ALA A 107 -5.81 35.89 -1.88
C ALA A 107 -4.61 35.68 -0.94
N GLN A 108 -3.42 36.01 -1.43
CA GLN A 108 -2.35 36.59 -0.63
C GLN A 108 -2.30 38.07 -0.94
#